data_AF-A0A4Y2AEP3-F1
#
_entry.id   AF-A0A4Y2AEP3-F1
#
_cell.length_a   1.000
_cell.length_b   1.000
_cell.length_c   1.000
_cell.angle_alpha   90.00
_cell.angle_beta   90.00
_cell.angle_gamma   90.00
#
_symmetry.space_group_name_H-M   'P 1'
#
loop_
_entity.id
_entity.type
_entity.pdbx_description
1 polymer ?
#
loop_
_entity_poly.entity_id
_entity_poly.type
_entity_poly.pdbx_seq_one_letter_code
_entity_poly.pdbx_strand_id
1 'polypeptide(L)'
;MAGYQDFIEFERGVIVGAREMGHSISEVAMKFGFSRTTISRVYLEYRESGKTSNLRHSCGRKKIIQERDRRRLTRIIRRDRRATLPQIAADFNAGPSTSFSVRTIQRNIIDMFFLSRRPSRVPLMSIKHSSIGLHKSPLKLTL
;
A
#
# COMPACT_ATOMS: atom_id res chain seq x y z
N MET A 1 19.15 -0.07 -15.69
CA MET A 1 19.07 0.65 -14.41
C MET A 1 19.51 -0.32 -13.32
N ALA A 2 20.67 -0.10 -12.71
CA ALA A 2 21.08 -0.90 -11.55
C ALA A 2 20.19 -0.50 -10.37
N GLY A 3 19.35 -1.43 -9.91
CA GLY A 3 18.56 -1.22 -8.70
C GLY A 3 19.51 -0.91 -7.55
N TYR A 4 19.20 0.13 -6.79
CA TYR A 4 19.83 0.35 -5.48
C TYR A 4 19.43 -0.82 -4.58
N GLN A 5 20.18 -1.91 -4.63
CA GLN A 5 20.05 -3.00 -3.67
C GLN A 5 20.69 -2.50 -2.38
N ASP A 6 19.85 -2.04 -1.46
CA ASP A 6 20.32 -1.72 -0.11
C ASP A 6 20.88 -2.99 0.53
N PHE A 7 22.00 -2.83 1.23
CA PHE A 7 22.64 -3.91 1.98
C PHE A 7 21.64 -4.48 2.98
N ILE A 8 21.57 -5.81 3.05
CA ILE A 8 20.83 -6.43 4.14
C ILE A 8 21.52 -6.11 5.48
N GLU A 9 20.76 -6.09 6.56
CA GLU A 9 21.26 -5.71 7.89
C GLU A 9 22.49 -6.54 8.31
N PHE A 10 22.51 -7.82 7.93
CA PHE A 10 23.65 -8.70 8.13
C PHE A 10 24.93 -8.21 7.43
N GLU A 11 24.87 -7.87 6.14
CA GLU A 11 26.05 -7.40 5.40
C GLU A 11 26.57 -6.07 5.96
N ARG A 12 25.67 -5.17 6.39
CA ARG A 12 26.06 -3.92 7.08
C ARG A 12 26.76 -4.22 8.41
N GLY A 13 26.24 -5.18 9.18
CA GLY A 13 26.87 -5.65 10.41
C GLY A 13 28.27 -6.21 10.19
N VAL A 14 28.45 -7.01 9.14
CA VAL A 14 29.77 -7.57 8.78
C VAL A 14 30.76 -6.48 8.38
N ILE A 15 30.35 -5.50 7.59
CA ILE A 15 31.19 -4.35 7.19
C ILE A 15 31.61 -3.54 8.42
N VAL A 16 30.67 -3.23 9.30
CA VAL A 16 30.94 -2.47 10.53
C VAL A 16 31.87 -3.26 11.45
N GLY A 17 31.61 -4.54 11.68
CA GLY A 17 32.46 -5.40 12.50
C GLY A 17 33.90 -5.47 11.97
N ALA A 18 34.08 -5.67 10.66
CA ALA A 18 35.42 -5.68 10.08
C ALA A 18 36.17 -4.35 10.25
N ARG A 19 35.46 -3.22 10.17
CA ARG A 19 36.04 -1.88 10.37
C ARG A 19 36.39 -1.60 11.83
N GLU A 20 35.57 -2.03 12.78
CA GLU A 20 35.84 -1.95 14.23
C GLU A 20 37.07 -2.81 14.62
N MET A 21 37.28 -3.94 13.94
CA MET A 21 38.47 -4.80 14.09
C MET A 21 39.74 -4.21 13.45
N GLY A 22 39.69 -3.01 12.88
CA GLY A 22 40.85 -2.29 12.34
C GLY A 22 41.18 -2.54 10.86
N HIS A 23 40.39 -3.36 10.14
CA HIS A 23 40.65 -3.60 8.71
C HIS A 23 40.45 -2.36 7.86
N SER A 24 41.29 -2.16 6.83
CA SER A 24 41.16 -1.03 5.91
C SER A 24 39.93 -1.14 5.00
N ILE A 25 39.41 -0.01 4.48
CA ILE A 25 38.27 -0.02 3.54
C ILE A 25 38.57 -0.89 2.31
N SER A 26 39.82 -0.86 1.83
CA SER A 26 40.26 -1.66 0.68
C SER A 26 40.26 -3.16 0.98
N GLU A 27 40.72 -3.57 2.17
CA GLU A 27 40.68 -4.97 2.60
C GLU A 27 39.24 -5.49 2.67
N VAL A 28 38.34 -4.73 3.29
CA VAL A 28 36.91 -5.09 3.39
C VAL A 28 36.28 -5.17 2.00
N ALA A 29 36.63 -4.24 1.10
CA ALA A 29 36.13 -4.25 -0.28
C ALA A 29 36.56 -5.50 -1.05
N MET A 30 37.84 -5.85 -0.97
CA MET A 30 38.38 -7.05 -1.63
C MET A 30 37.78 -8.33 -1.03
N LYS A 31 37.63 -8.40 0.29
CA LYS A 31 37.14 -9.59 0.99
C LYS A 31 35.67 -9.90 0.69
N PHE A 32 34.83 -8.88 0.66
CA PHE A 32 33.38 -9.05 0.49
C PHE A 32 32.88 -8.73 -0.93
N GLY A 33 33.77 -8.33 -1.84
CA GLY A 33 33.41 -8.04 -3.24
C GLY A 33 32.58 -6.78 -3.44
N PHE A 34 32.54 -5.88 -2.45
CA PHE A 34 31.80 -4.62 -2.53
C PHE A 34 32.69 -3.46 -2.94
N SER A 35 32.10 -2.42 -3.53
CA SER A 35 32.86 -1.23 -3.89
C SER A 35 33.36 -0.48 -2.65
N ARG A 36 34.55 0.13 -2.75
CA ARG A 36 35.12 0.95 -1.66
C ARG A 36 34.19 2.10 -1.26
N THR A 37 33.49 2.72 -2.21
CA THR A 37 32.57 3.84 -1.93
C THR A 37 31.35 3.37 -1.14
N THR A 38 30.86 2.16 -1.43
CA THR A 38 29.77 1.53 -0.69
C THR A 38 30.16 1.28 0.76
N ILE A 39 31.32 0.67 1.00
CA ILE A 39 31.83 0.41 2.36
C ILE A 39 32.04 1.72 3.13
N SER A 40 32.64 2.73 2.49
CA SER A 40 32.82 4.04 3.11
C SER A 40 31.49 4.67 3.53
N ARG A 41 30.45 4.57 2.69
CA ARG A 41 29.11 5.10 3.01
C ARG A 41 28.46 4.36 4.17
N VAL A 42 28.50 3.03 4.17
CA VAL A 42 27.94 2.22 5.26
C VAL A 42 28.63 2.53 6.59
N TYR A 43 29.96 2.61 6.58
CA TYR A 43 30.72 2.90 7.79
C TYR A 43 30.51 4.34 8.28
N LEU A 44 30.37 5.32 7.38
CA LEU A 44 30.02 6.70 7.74
C LEU A 44 28.62 6.77 8.39
N GLU A 45 27.61 6.15 7.78
CA GLU A 45 26.25 6.11 8.33
C GLU A 45 26.23 5.44 9.72
N TYR A 46 27.03 4.39 9.93
CA TYR A 46 27.20 3.77 11.24
C TYR A 46 27.88 4.69 12.25
N ARG A 47 28.97 5.39 11.88
CA ARG A 47 29.65 6.33 12.78
C ARG A 47 28.76 7.49 13.24
N GLU A 48 27.88 7.95 12.37
CA GLU A 48 26.96 9.05 12.68
C GLU A 48 25.75 8.60 13.51
N SER A 49 25.17 7.43 13.18
CA SER A 49 23.91 6.98 13.78
C SER A 49 24.06 5.94 14.90
N GLY A 50 25.23 5.29 15.00
CA GLY A 50 25.48 4.13 15.86
C GLY A 50 24.72 2.87 15.46
N LYS A 51 24.07 2.85 14.29
CA LYS A 51 23.17 1.77 13.87
C LYS A 51 23.66 1.12 12.60
N THR A 52 23.60 -0.21 12.57
CA THR A 52 23.85 -1.02 11.37
C THR A 52 22.62 -1.09 10.45
N SER A 53 21.43 -0.84 11.00
CA SER A 53 20.15 -0.82 10.28
C SER A 53 20.03 0.37 9.33
N ASN A 54 19.46 0.16 8.14
CA ASN A 54 19.13 1.23 7.20
C ASN A 54 17.73 1.82 7.52
N LEU A 55 17.65 2.96 8.21
CA LEU A 55 16.38 3.61 8.59
C LEU A 55 15.69 4.37 7.44
N ARG A 56 16.21 4.29 6.20
CA ARG A 56 15.62 4.97 5.03
C ARG A 56 14.21 4.52 4.69
N HIS A 57 13.71 3.41 5.23
CA HIS A 57 12.29 3.04 5.06
C HIS A 57 11.31 4.09 5.61
N SER A 58 11.76 4.97 6.51
CA SER A 58 10.97 6.09 7.03
C SER A 58 11.14 7.39 6.23
N CYS A 59 12.00 7.40 5.21
CA CYS A 59 12.25 8.58 4.39
C CYS A 59 11.26 8.65 3.21
N GLY A 60 10.72 9.84 2.97
CA GLY A 60 9.74 10.05 1.89
C GLY A 60 8.77 11.20 2.14
N ARG A 61 7.91 11.45 1.17
CA ARG A 61 6.87 12.48 1.27
C ARG A 61 5.83 12.05 2.30
N LYS A 62 5.67 12.84 3.38
CA LYS A 62 4.62 12.63 4.38
C LYS A 62 3.24 12.66 3.72
N LYS A 63 2.33 11.77 4.16
CA LYS A 63 0.94 11.79 3.70
C LYS A 63 0.27 13.08 4.16
N ILE A 64 -0.47 13.73 3.27
CA ILE A 64 -1.16 15.01 3.55
C ILE A 64 -2.36 14.78 4.49
N ILE A 65 -3.05 13.65 4.35
CA ILE A 65 -4.17 13.24 5.23
C ILE A 65 -3.60 12.68 6.52
N GLN A 66 -3.98 13.27 7.66
CA GLN A 66 -3.59 12.81 8.99
C GLN A 66 -4.54 11.76 9.54
N GLU A 67 -4.18 11.14 10.67
CA GLU A 67 -5.01 10.13 11.32
C GLU A 67 -6.40 10.67 11.75
N ARG A 68 -6.47 11.93 12.19
CA ARG A 68 -7.76 12.60 12.51
C ARG A 68 -8.69 12.67 11.29
N ASP A 69 -8.11 12.90 10.12
CA ASP A 69 -8.81 13.06 8.85
C ASP A 69 -9.33 11.69 8.39
N ARG A 70 -8.53 10.63 8.55
CA ARG A 70 -8.95 9.24 8.32
C ARG A 70 -10.13 8.83 9.20
N ARG A 71 -10.11 9.18 10.48
CA ARG A 71 -11.22 8.90 11.42
C ARG A 71 -12.49 9.64 11.01
N ARG A 72 -12.39 10.90 10.58
CA ARG A 72 -13.55 11.66 10.06
C ARG A 72 -14.09 11.05 8.77
N LEU A 73 -13.20 10.71 7.83
CA LEU A 73 -13.57 10.07 6.57
C LEU A 73 -14.29 8.73 6.80
N THR A 74 -13.81 7.94 7.77
CA THR A 74 -14.45 6.69 8.18
C THR A 74 -15.87 6.91 8.72
N ARG A 75 -16.09 7.97 9.52
CA ARG A 75 -17.43 8.32 10.02
C ARG A 75 -18.39 8.70 8.90
N ILE A 76 -17.93 9.48 7.91
CA ILE A 76 -18.74 9.88 6.75
C ILE A 76 -19.16 8.65 5.94
N ILE A 77 -18.22 7.75 5.62
CA ILE A 77 -18.50 6.52 4.85
C ILE A 77 -19.45 5.59 5.60
N ARG A 78 -19.31 5.49 6.93
CA ARG A 78 -20.19 4.64 7.74
C ARG A 78 -21.60 5.21 7.87
N ARG A 79 -21.75 6.54 7.85
CA ARG A 79 -23.05 7.24 7.89
C ARG A 79 -23.85 6.95 6.62
N ASP A 80 -23.23 7.05 5.45
CA ASP A 80 -23.86 6.72 4.17
C ASP A 80 -22.95 5.83 3.31
N ARG A 81 -23.21 4.52 3.37
CA ARG A 81 -22.46 3.51 2.59
C ARG A 81 -22.76 3.56 1.09
N ARG A 82 -23.81 4.25 0.66
CA ARG A 82 -24.23 4.36 -0.75
C ARG A 82 -23.79 5.67 -1.40
N ALA A 83 -23.26 6.61 -0.62
CA ALA A 83 -22.76 7.88 -1.12
C ALA A 83 -21.68 7.69 -2.20
N THR A 84 -21.77 8.50 -3.25
CA THR A 84 -20.78 8.52 -4.32
C THR A 84 -19.52 9.26 -3.89
N LEU A 85 -18.40 8.96 -4.53
CA LEU A 85 -17.11 9.57 -4.19
C LEU A 85 -17.14 11.12 -4.21
N PRO A 86 -17.79 11.81 -5.18
CA PRO A 86 -17.93 13.26 -5.14
C PRO A 86 -18.75 13.77 -3.97
N GLN A 87 -19.82 13.07 -3.58
CA GLN A 87 -20.63 13.42 -2.40
C GLN A 87 -19.81 13.28 -1.12
N ILE A 88 -19.08 12.17 -0.97
CA ILE A 88 -18.16 11.96 0.16
C ILE A 88 -17.10 13.07 0.20
N ALA A 89 -16.57 13.46 -0.95
CA ALA A 89 -15.58 14.52 -1.03
C ALA A 89 -16.15 15.89 -0.65
N ALA A 90 -17.38 16.21 -1.07
CA ALA A 90 -18.07 17.43 -0.69
C ALA A 90 -18.31 17.49 0.83
N ASP A 91 -18.88 16.42 1.41
CA ASP A 91 -19.10 16.30 2.86
C ASP A 91 -17.78 16.37 3.65
N PHE A 92 -16.74 15.74 3.11
CA PHE A 92 -15.42 15.79 3.70
C PHE A 92 -14.82 17.19 3.63
N ASN A 93 -14.97 17.93 2.54
CA ASN A 93 -14.41 19.27 2.42
C ASN A 93 -15.27 20.36 3.08
N ALA A 94 -16.53 20.08 3.44
CA ALA A 94 -17.43 21.04 4.09
C ALA A 94 -17.04 21.44 5.54
N GLY A 95 -16.02 20.81 6.14
CA GLY A 95 -15.61 21.05 7.52
C GLY A 95 -14.19 21.59 7.70
N PRO A 96 -13.15 21.00 7.07
CA PRO A 96 -11.77 21.42 7.27
C PRO A 96 -11.42 22.71 6.53
N SER A 97 -10.48 23.49 7.07
CA SER A 97 -9.87 24.65 6.38
C SER A 97 -9.04 24.25 5.15
N THR A 98 -8.65 22.98 5.06
CA THR A 98 -7.89 22.41 3.94
C THR A 98 -8.80 21.53 3.10
N SER A 99 -9.05 21.91 1.85
CA SER A 99 -9.78 21.08 0.90
C SER A 99 -8.85 20.03 0.27
N PHE A 100 -9.37 18.83 0.08
CA PHE A 100 -8.66 17.73 -0.57
C PHE A 100 -9.30 17.40 -1.90
N SER A 101 -8.46 17.08 -2.89
CA SER A 101 -8.97 16.59 -4.17
C SER A 101 -9.73 15.27 -3.99
N VAL A 102 -10.73 15.05 -4.85
CA VAL A 102 -11.49 13.80 -4.93
C VAL A 102 -10.55 12.59 -5.06
N ARG A 103 -9.47 12.74 -5.84
CA ARG A 103 -8.46 11.69 -6.03
C ARG A 103 -7.68 11.35 -4.76
N THR A 104 -7.35 12.35 -3.95
CA THR A 104 -6.66 12.14 -2.67
C THR A 104 -7.56 11.38 -1.70
N ILE A 105 -8.84 11.75 -1.65
CA ILE A 105 -9.84 11.08 -0.82
C ILE A 105 -10.03 9.64 -1.29
N GLN A 106 -10.17 9.40 -2.60
CA GLN A 106 -10.29 8.06 -3.18
C GLN A 106 -9.13 7.14 -2.78
N ARG A 107 -7.89 7.60 -2.92
CA ARG A 107 -6.70 6.83 -2.55
C ARG A 107 -6.74 6.47 -1.07
N ASN A 108 -7.15 7.40 -0.22
CA ASN A 108 -7.21 7.15 1.21
C ASN A 108 -8.31 6.14 1.59
N ILE A 109 -9.45 6.17 0.90
CA ILE A 109 -10.54 5.19 1.06
C ILE A 109 -10.03 3.77 0.70
N ILE A 110 -9.30 3.64 -0.41
CA ILE A 110 -8.71 2.38 -0.85
C ILE A 110 -7.63 1.91 0.14
N ASP A 111 -6.74 2.80 0.59
CA ASP A 111 -5.73 2.52 1.62
C ASP A 111 -6.35 2.05 2.94
N MET A 112 -7.60 2.47 3.24
CA MET A 112 -8.38 2.05 4.40
C MET A 112 -9.23 0.80 4.15
N PHE A 113 -9.08 0.14 3.00
CA PHE A 113 -9.80 -1.07 2.60
C PHE A 113 -11.32 -0.90 2.47
N PHE A 114 -11.83 0.33 2.29
CA PHE A 114 -13.22 0.57 1.95
C PHE A 114 -13.43 0.34 0.44
N LEU A 115 -13.49 -0.94 0.07
CA LEU A 115 -13.77 -1.38 -1.30
C LEU A 115 -15.24 -1.78 -1.38
N SER A 116 -16.04 -1.07 -2.17
CA SER A 116 -17.37 -1.55 -2.52
C SER A 116 -17.25 -2.56 -3.66
N ARG A 117 -17.49 -3.85 -3.36
CA ARG A 117 -17.77 -4.86 -4.38
C ARG A 117 -19.24 -4.74 -4.75
N ARG A 118 -19.56 -3.97 -5.80
CA ARG A 118 -20.90 -4.04 -6.39
C ARG A 118 -21.00 -5.39 -7.12
N PRO A 119 -21.97 -6.26 -6.78
CA PRO A 119 -22.34 -7.33 -7.68
C PRO A 119 -22.73 -6.67 -9.01
N SER A 120 -22.25 -7.20 -10.14
CA SER A 120 -22.80 -6.80 -11.44
C SER A 120 -24.31 -7.00 -11.37
N ARG A 121 -25.08 -6.01 -11.84
CA ARG A 121 -26.53 -6.21 -11.99
C ARG A 121 -26.68 -7.43 -12.89
N VAL A 122 -27.28 -8.50 -12.36
CA VAL A 122 -27.64 -9.67 -13.15
C VAL A 122 -28.39 -9.17 -14.39
N PRO A 123 -28.12 -9.69 -15.59
CA PRO A 123 -28.89 -9.31 -16.76
C PRO A 123 -30.36 -9.62 -16.48
N LEU A 124 -31.26 -8.68 -16.79
CA LEU A 124 -32.69 -8.95 -16.75
C LEU A 124 -32.97 -10.15 -17.67
N MET A 125 -33.56 -11.19 -17.12
CA MET A 125 -34.07 -12.32 -17.90
C MET A 125 -35.17 -11.77 -18.83
N SER A 126 -34.88 -11.64 -20.12
CA SER A 126 -35.92 -11.39 -21.11
C SER A 126 -36.67 -12.70 -21.38
N ILE A 127 -37.95 -12.61 -21.74
CA ILE A 127 -38.85 -13.75 -22.04
C ILE A 127 -38.24 -14.73 -23.07
N LYS A 128 -37.28 -14.28 -23.88
CA LYS A 128 -36.55 -15.10 -24.85
C LYS A 128 -35.63 -16.16 -24.22
N HIS A 129 -35.25 -16.01 -22.95
CA HIS A 129 -34.35 -16.93 -22.24
C HIS A 129 -35.08 -17.97 -21.37
N SER A 130 -36.41 -17.83 -21.18
CA SER A 130 -37.24 -18.73 -20.38
C SER A 130 -37.63 -20.04 -21.07
N SER A 131 -37.35 -20.19 -22.37
CA SER A 131 -37.82 -21.33 -23.18
C SER A 131 -36.77 -22.42 -23.41
N ILE A 132 -35.58 -22.33 -22.82
CA ILE A 132 -34.47 -23.28 -23.05
C ILE A 132 -34.52 -24.51 -22.12
N GLY A 133 -35.40 -24.57 -21.13
CA GLY A 133 -35.34 -25.65 -20.15
C GLY A 133 -36.68 -26.14 -19.64
N LEU A 134 -37.45 -26.89 -20.45
CA LEU A 134 -38.35 -27.95 -19.96
C LEU A 134 -38.62 -28.98 -21.08
N HIS A 135 -37.69 -29.91 -21.29
CA HIS A 135 -38.02 -31.21 -21.87
C HIS A 135 -38.01 -32.26 -20.75
N LYS A 136 -39.13 -32.39 -20.02
CA LYS A 136 -39.52 -33.64 -19.33
C LYS A 136 -41.05 -33.76 -19.31
N SER A 137 -41.48 -34.94 -19.71
CA SER A 137 -42.83 -35.45 -20.04
C SER A 137 -43.90 -35.34 -18.94
N PRO A 138 -45.20 -35.46 -19.31
CA PRO A 138 -46.33 -35.27 -18.40
C PRO A 138 -46.68 -36.56 -17.66
N LEU A 139 -46.86 -36.51 -16.34
CA LEU A 139 -47.50 -37.60 -15.59
C LEU A 139 -48.49 -37.07 -14.53
N LYS A 140 -49.77 -37.17 -14.93
CA LYS A 140 -50.99 -37.52 -14.19
C LYS A 140 -51.46 -36.68 -12.99
N LEU A 141 -52.64 -36.10 -13.22
CA LEU A 141 -53.69 -35.73 -12.26
C LEU A 141 -54.02 -36.87 -11.28
N THR A 142 -54.27 -36.52 -10.01
CA THR A 142 -55.38 -37.10 -9.23
C THR A 142 -55.83 -36.12 -8.14
N LEU A 143 -57.13 -35.78 -8.20
CA LEU A 143 -58.07 -35.12 -7.27
C LEU A 143 -57.56 -34.07 -6.26
#